data_AF-A0A954XBN8-F1
#
_entry.id   AF-A0A954XBN8-F1
#
_cell.length_a   1.000
_cell.length_b   1.000
_cell.length_c   1.000
_cell.angle_alpha   90.00
_cell.angle_beta   90.00
_cell.angle_gamma   90.00
#
_symmetry.space_group_name_H-M   'P 1'
#
loop_
_entity.id
_entity.type
_entity.pdbx_description
1 polymer ?
#
loop_
_entity_poly.entity_id
_entity_poly.type
_entity_poly.pdbx_seq_one_letter_code
_entity_poly.pdbx_strand_id
1 'polypeptide(L)'
;MMGEVVGKAASICVLHDCQPREVYTHYLDDLKQLLELPGRARRETVTSDLVVPDDLPVARPEGPPSGLDPAKLAGVVVDDLQAKKAGSWTHGTGLRGYIGYGYLYAQAGSGAAIEFSVKAPVPGKYQLRLAYQPHENRGTTVPVTVRVGDVEKRATVNMQKTPPIDDGFISLATVTLGKDDVCMVTISTEGAGGFVHADAVQLAPIDSDE
;
A
#
# COMPACT_ATOMS: atom_id res chain seq x y z
N MET A 1 11.86 -16.25 8.01
CA MET A 1 12.91 -16.50 7.00
C MET A 1 14.17 -17.18 7.56
N MET A 2 14.15 -17.86 8.72
CA MET A 2 15.37 -18.48 9.28
C MET A 2 15.98 -19.56 8.36
N GLY A 3 15.14 -20.38 7.70
CA GLY A 3 15.61 -21.49 6.85
C GLY A 3 16.36 -21.06 5.60
N GLU A 4 16.01 -19.90 5.03
CA GLU A 4 16.68 -19.38 3.83
C GLU A 4 18.10 -18.90 4.16
N VAL A 5 18.27 -18.20 5.29
CA VAL A 5 19.59 -17.77 5.78
C VAL A 5 20.50 -18.96 6.02
N VAL A 6 19.98 -20.02 6.66
CA VAL A 6 20.74 -21.25 6.93
C VAL A 6 21.11 -21.96 5.64
N GLY A 7 20.21 -22.04 4.66
CA GLY A 7 20.50 -22.64 3.34
C GLY A 7 21.58 -21.87 2.57
N LYS A 8 21.53 -20.54 2.55
CA LYS A 8 22.56 -19.70 1.91
C LYS A 8 23.92 -19.88 2.58
N ALA A 9 23.97 -19.85 3.92
CA ALA A 9 25.20 -20.10 4.67
C ALA A 9 25.77 -21.51 4.43
N ALA A 10 24.93 -22.54 4.41
CA ALA A 10 25.36 -23.91 4.09
C ALA A 10 25.95 -24.00 2.67
N SER A 11 25.38 -23.26 1.71
CA SER A 11 25.91 -23.23 0.34
C SER A 11 27.29 -22.60 0.25
N ILE A 12 27.60 -21.61 1.11
CA ILE A 12 28.94 -21.00 1.24
C ILE A 12 29.91 -21.99 1.85
N CYS A 13 29.51 -22.74 2.88
CA CYS A 13 30.33 -23.79 3.47
C CYS A 13 30.76 -24.83 2.45
N VAL A 14 29.85 -25.26 1.57
CA VAL A 14 30.16 -26.25 0.51
C VAL A 14 31.03 -25.63 -0.58
N LEU A 15 30.83 -24.34 -0.91
CA LEU A 15 31.61 -23.65 -1.95
C LEU A 15 33.08 -23.45 -1.54
N HIS A 16 33.31 -23.09 -0.27
CA HIS A 16 34.64 -22.74 0.25
C HIS A 16 35.27 -23.83 1.13
N ASP A 17 34.62 -25.00 1.26
CA ASP A 17 35.01 -26.10 2.15
C ASP A 17 35.30 -25.62 3.60
N CYS A 18 34.37 -24.83 4.15
CA CYS A 18 34.54 -24.19 5.45
C CYS A 18 33.47 -24.59 6.48
N GLN A 19 33.74 -24.33 7.75
CA GLN A 19 32.81 -24.56 8.85
C GLN A 19 31.77 -23.42 8.95
N PRO A 20 30.56 -23.67 9.50
CA PRO A 20 29.53 -22.63 9.64
C PRO A 20 29.97 -21.37 10.37
N ARG A 21 30.87 -21.50 11.35
CA ARG A 21 31.42 -20.35 12.08
C ARG A 21 32.29 -19.45 11.20
N GLU A 22 32.96 -20.04 10.22
CA GLU A 22 33.85 -19.33 9.30
C GLU A 22 33.08 -18.50 8.28
N VAL A 23 31.81 -18.84 8.01
CA VAL A 23 30.93 -17.97 7.23
C VAL A 23 30.78 -16.60 7.90
N TYR A 24 30.66 -16.55 9.23
CA TYR A 24 30.55 -15.28 9.94
C TYR A 24 31.88 -14.51 9.99
N THR A 25 33.01 -15.21 10.14
CA THR A 25 34.31 -14.55 10.35
C THR A 25 35.06 -14.23 9.06
N HIS A 26 34.83 -14.96 7.96
CA HIS A 26 35.60 -14.84 6.72
C HIS A 26 34.72 -14.60 5.47
N TYR A 27 33.47 -15.10 5.46
CA TYR A 27 32.59 -15.04 4.27
C TYR A 27 31.26 -14.31 4.54
N LEU A 28 31.28 -13.36 5.46
CA LEU A 28 30.06 -12.66 5.87
C LEU A 28 29.50 -11.82 4.73
N ASP A 29 30.38 -11.24 3.91
CA ASP A 29 29.97 -10.40 2.79
C ASP A 29 29.36 -11.24 1.66
N ASP A 30 29.89 -12.44 1.39
CA ASP A 30 29.24 -13.42 0.49
C ASP A 30 27.83 -13.77 0.97
N LEU A 31 27.66 -13.98 2.28
CA LEU A 31 26.34 -14.25 2.87
C LEU A 31 25.40 -13.05 2.71
N LYS A 32 25.87 -11.81 2.94
CA LYS A 32 25.05 -10.60 2.74
C LYS A 32 24.61 -10.45 1.29
N GLN A 33 25.52 -10.64 0.33
CA GLN A 33 25.18 -10.59 -1.10
C GLN A 33 24.11 -11.62 -1.45
N LEU A 34 24.25 -12.85 -0.95
CA LEU A 34 23.22 -13.86 -1.15
C LEU A 34 21.90 -13.45 -0.49
N LEU A 35 21.90 -12.82 0.68
CA LEU A 35 20.68 -12.38 1.38
C LEU A 35 19.95 -11.22 0.68
N GLU A 36 20.65 -10.43 -0.13
CA GLU A 36 20.02 -9.40 -0.97
C GLU A 36 19.26 -10.01 -2.15
N LEU A 37 19.61 -11.24 -2.56
CA LEU A 37 18.89 -11.94 -3.61
C LEU A 37 17.50 -12.38 -3.13
N PRO A 38 16.46 -12.26 -3.98
CA PRO A 38 15.12 -12.66 -3.62
C PRO A 38 15.05 -14.18 -3.36
N GLY A 39 14.17 -14.61 -2.45
CA GLY A 39 14.16 -16.01 -1.96
C GLY A 39 13.85 -17.10 -3.00
N ARG A 40 13.45 -16.74 -4.23
CA ARG A 40 13.29 -17.69 -5.35
C ARG A 40 14.51 -17.73 -6.29
N ALA A 41 15.56 -16.96 -6.02
CA ALA A 41 16.84 -17.10 -6.71
C ALA A 41 17.36 -18.53 -6.50
N ARG A 42 17.79 -19.18 -7.59
CA ARG A 42 18.18 -20.59 -7.58
C ARG A 42 19.39 -20.83 -8.47
N ARG A 43 20.13 -21.90 -8.17
CA ARG A 43 21.24 -22.42 -8.95
C ARG A 43 21.25 -23.94 -8.85
N GLU A 44 21.74 -24.62 -9.88
CA GLU A 44 21.79 -26.09 -9.92
C GLU A 44 22.83 -26.65 -8.95
N THR A 45 24.00 -26.02 -8.89
CA THR A 45 25.10 -26.36 -7.97
C THR A 45 25.62 -25.11 -7.28
N VAL A 46 26.47 -25.28 -6.26
CA VAL A 46 27.06 -24.12 -5.54
C VAL A 46 28.04 -23.31 -6.41
N THR A 47 28.51 -23.86 -7.53
CA THR A 47 29.41 -23.19 -8.47
C THR A 47 28.69 -22.67 -9.73
N SER A 48 27.43 -23.05 -9.94
CA SER A 48 26.63 -22.55 -11.06
C SER A 48 26.21 -21.10 -10.84
N ASP A 49 26.01 -20.38 -11.95
CA ASP A 49 25.47 -19.03 -11.94
C ASP A 49 24.10 -18.97 -11.27
N LEU A 50 23.86 -17.90 -10.52
CA LEU A 50 22.58 -17.66 -9.85
C LEU A 50 21.56 -17.14 -10.86
N VAL A 51 20.47 -17.90 -11.00
CA VAL A 51 19.33 -17.51 -11.82
C VAL A 51 18.28 -16.87 -10.91
N VAL A 52 18.00 -15.59 -11.15
CA VAL A 52 16.89 -14.86 -10.53
C VAL A 52 15.71 -14.90 -11.51
N PRO A 53 14.60 -15.59 -11.19
CA PRO A 53 13.38 -15.51 -12.00
C PRO A 53 12.93 -14.05 -12.21
N ASP A 54 12.51 -13.71 -13.44
CA ASP A 54 12.10 -12.34 -13.82
C ASP A 54 10.85 -11.85 -13.06
N ASP A 55 10.03 -12.77 -12.54
CA ASP A 55 8.75 -12.48 -11.87
C ASP A 55 8.87 -12.55 -10.33
N LEU A 56 9.76 -11.74 -9.76
CA LEU A 56 9.90 -11.65 -8.31
C LEU A 56 9.49 -10.27 -7.80
N PRO A 57 8.45 -10.18 -6.95
CA PRO A 57 8.17 -8.94 -6.26
C PRO A 57 9.37 -8.61 -5.38
N VAL A 58 9.90 -7.39 -5.54
CA VAL A 58 10.96 -6.87 -4.69
C VAL A 58 10.51 -6.98 -3.23
N ALA A 59 11.33 -7.60 -2.39
CA ALA A 59 11.03 -7.72 -0.97
C ALA A 59 10.93 -6.32 -0.36
N ARG A 60 9.79 -6.01 0.28
CA ARG A 60 9.58 -4.76 1.00
C ARG A 60 9.50 -5.02 2.52
N PRO A 61 9.78 -4.02 3.37
CA PRO A 61 9.68 -4.17 4.83
C PRO A 61 8.33 -4.71 5.32
N GLU A 62 7.25 -4.46 4.56
CA GLU A 62 5.88 -4.85 4.87
C GLU A 62 5.61 -6.35 4.60
N GLY A 63 6.54 -7.06 3.95
CA GLY A 63 6.38 -8.47 3.58
C GLY A 63 5.67 -8.66 2.23
N PRO A 64 5.08 -9.84 1.96
CA PRO A 64 4.30 -10.05 0.74
C PRO A 64 2.99 -9.25 0.80
N PRO A 65 2.55 -8.64 -0.32
CA PRO A 65 1.26 -7.96 -0.37
C PRO A 65 0.16 -8.96 -0.04
N SER A 66 -0.73 -8.58 0.89
CA SER A 66 -1.82 -9.44 1.38
C SER A 66 -3.21 -8.85 1.14
N GLY A 67 -3.26 -7.63 0.63
CA GLY A 67 -4.46 -6.97 0.12
C GLY A 67 -4.55 -7.03 -1.41
N LEU A 68 -5.44 -6.21 -1.95
CA LEU A 68 -5.63 -6.05 -3.39
C LEU A 68 -4.44 -5.31 -4.01
N ASP A 69 -3.99 -5.77 -5.18
CA ASP A 69 -2.88 -5.15 -5.89
C ASP A 69 -3.33 -3.84 -6.55
N PRO A 70 -2.79 -2.66 -6.13
CA PRO A 70 -3.15 -1.37 -6.71
C PRO A 70 -2.98 -1.33 -8.24
N ALA A 71 -1.99 -2.06 -8.78
CA ALA A 71 -1.69 -2.07 -10.21
C ALA A 71 -2.72 -2.86 -11.05
N LYS A 72 -3.56 -3.68 -10.40
CA LYS A 72 -4.63 -4.44 -11.05
C LYS A 72 -5.98 -3.71 -11.00
N LEU A 73 -6.06 -2.61 -10.25
CA LEU A 73 -7.26 -1.78 -10.16
C LEU A 73 -7.30 -0.76 -11.31
N ALA A 74 -8.50 -0.42 -11.76
CA ALA A 74 -8.68 0.56 -12.82
C ALA A 74 -8.21 1.97 -12.40
N GLY A 75 -7.68 2.73 -13.36
CA GLY A 75 -7.24 4.11 -13.13
C GLY A 75 -5.96 4.21 -12.30
N VAL A 76 -5.85 5.29 -11.52
CA VAL A 76 -4.68 5.54 -10.65
C VAL A 76 -5.07 5.34 -9.20
N VAL A 77 -4.35 4.48 -8.48
CA VAL A 77 -4.57 4.22 -7.06
C VAL A 77 -3.38 4.74 -6.25
N VAL A 78 -3.67 5.44 -5.15
CA VAL A 78 -2.70 5.92 -4.17
C VAL A 78 -3.03 5.30 -2.81
N ASP A 79 -2.13 4.46 -2.32
CA ASP A 79 -2.22 3.71 -1.07
C ASP A 79 -1.78 4.55 0.16
N ASP A 80 -2.17 4.15 1.37
CA ASP A 80 -1.82 4.87 2.61
C ASP A 80 -0.31 4.97 2.88
N LEU A 81 0.49 4.04 2.32
CA LEU A 81 1.94 4.09 2.39
C LEU A 81 2.52 5.26 1.58
N GLN A 82 1.81 5.72 0.55
CA GLN A 82 2.20 6.83 -0.32
C GLN A 82 1.61 8.17 0.15
N ALA A 83 0.70 8.15 1.13
CA ALA A 83 0.01 9.32 1.64
C ALA A 83 0.82 10.08 2.71
N LYS A 84 0.59 11.40 2.79
CA LYS A 84 1.15 12.24 3.85
C LYS A 84 0.31 12.11 5.11
N LYS A 85 0.96 11.83 6.23
CA LYS A 85 0.30 11.52 7.51
C LYS A 85 0.66 12.57 8.55
N ALA A 86 -0.34 13.00 9.31
CA ALA A 86 -0.21 13.85 10.48
C ALA A 86 -0.86 13.17 11.68
N GLY A 87 -0.24 13.33 12.85
CA GLY A 87 -0.66 12.64 14.08
C GLY A 87 -0.37 11.14 14.07
N SER A 88 -0.88 10.45 15.08
CA SER A 88 -0.64 9.02 15.27
C SER A 88 -1.71 8.18 14.57
N TRP A 89 -1.26 7.26 13.74
CA TRP A 89 -2.10 6.26 13.07
C TRP A 89 -1.65 4.87 13.47
N THR A 90 -2.60 3.96 13.66
CA THR A 90 -2.32 2.55 13.90
C THR A 90 -2.51 1.76 12.61
N HIS A 91 -1.53 0.94 12.26
CA HIS A 91 -1.62 0.03 11.14
C HIS A 91 -2.46 -1.22 11.51
N GLY A 92 -3.33 -1.64 10.61
CA GLY A 92 -4.20 -2.80 10.79
C GLY A 92 -4.30 -3.66 9.53
N THR A 93 -4.48 -4.96 9.73
CA THR A 93 -4.69 -5.95 8.66
C THR A 93 -5.88 -6.87 8.94
N GLY A 94 -6.65 -6.58 10.00
CA GLY A 94 -7.70 -7.46 10.52
C GLY A 94 -8.99 -7.46 9.70
N LEU A 95 -9.36 -6.32 9.12
CA LEU A 95 -10.47 -6.24 8.17
C LEU A 95 -9.94 -6.52 6.76
N ARG A 96 -10.27 -7.67 6.16
CA ARG A 96 -9.80 -8.02 4.81
C ARG A 96 -10.48 -7.18 3.72
N GLY A 97 -9.86 -7.13 2.55
CA GLY A 97 -10.33 -6.34 1.41
C GLY A 97 -9.64 -4.99 1.23
N TYR A 98 -8.61 -4.69 2.04
CA TYR A 98 -7.80 -3.48 1.86
C TYR A 98 -6.90 -3.54 0.62
N ILE A 99 -6.43 -2.38 0.19
CA ILE A 99 -5.47 -2.23 -0.89
C ILE A 99 -4.05 -2.39 -0.32
N GLY A 100 -3.15 -3.01 -1.10
CA GLY A 100 -1.73 -3.10 -0.75
C GLY A 100 -1.46 -4.00 0.46
N TYR A 101 -0.96 -3.40 1.54
CA TYR A 101 -0.36 -4.12 2.68
C TYR A 101 -1.20 -4.07 3.96
N GLY A 102 -2.17 -3.17 4.04
CA GLY A 102 -3.00 -2.99 5.21
C GLY A 102 -3.85 -1.73 5.09
N TYR A 103 -4.20 -1.16 6.23
CA TYR A 103 -4.86 0.12 6.32
C TYR A 103 -4.42 0.83 7.59
N LEU A 104 -4.73 2.12 7.67
CA LEU A 104 -4.53 2.94 8.86
C LEU A 104 -5.85 3.24 9.53
N TYR A 105 -5.82 3.30 10.86
CA TYR A 105 -6.95 3.79 11.64
C TYR A 105 -6.53 4.65 12.82
N ALA A 106 -7.40 5.59 13.18
CA ALA A 106 -7.19 6.50 14.28
C ALA A 106 -8.52 6.84 14.97
N GLN A 107 -8.48 7.13 16.26
CA GLN A 107 -9.67 7.46 17.03
C GLN A 107 -10.15 8.89 16.68
N ALA A 108 -11.47 9.11 16.70
CA ALA A 108 -12.05 10.46 16.60
C ALA A 108 -11.43 11.43 17.62
N GLY A 109 -11.19 12.67 17.20
CA GLY A 109 -10.64 13.74 18.04
C GLY A 109 -9.17 13.57 18.43
N SER A 110 -8.45 12.63 17.81
CA SER A 110 -7.01 12.43 18.05
C SER A 110 -6.12 13.51 17.42
N GLY A 111 -6.68 14.40 16.60
CA GLY A 111 -5.92 15.38 15.80
C GLY A 111 -5.17 14.78 14.62
N ALA A 112 -5.34 13.48 14.35
CA ALA A 112 -4.73 12.82 13.21
C ALA A 112 -5.44 13.18 11.88
N ALA A 113 -4.64 13.27 10.82
CA ALA A 113 -5.12 13.49 9.46
C ALA A 113 -4.23 12.75 8.46
N ILE A 114 -4.78 12.43 7.30
CA ILE A 114 -4.06 11.79 6.21
C ILE A 114 -4.46 12.43 4.89
N GLU A 115 -3.48 12.70 4.03
CA GLU A 115 -3.65 13.38 2.76
C GLU A 115 -3.08 12.52 1.62
N PHE A 116 -3.97 12.14 0.71
CA PHE A 116 -3.65 11.45 -0.53
C PHE A 116 -3.53 12.48 -1.65
N SER A 117 -2.50 12.37 -2.48
CA SER A 117 -2.31 13.19 -3.68
C SER A 117 -2.31 12.29 -4.90
N VAL A 118 -3.40 12.29 -5.67
CA VAL A 118 -3.54 11.49 -6.88
C VAL A 118 -3.47 12.37 -8.11
N LYS A 119 -2.69 11.93 -9.10
CA LYS A 119 -2.35 12.72 -10.29
C LYS A 119 -3.01 12.12 -11.52
N ALA A 120 -3.65 12.96 -12.34
CA ALA A 120 -4.26 12.54 -13.59
C ALA A 120 -3.20 12.23 -14.66
N PRO A 121 -3.15 11.02 -15.24
CA PRO A 121 -2.13 10.67 -16.23
C PRO A 121 -2.41 11.28 -17.61
N VAL A 122 -3.68 11.55 -17.91
CA VAL A 122 -4.16 12.17 -19.16
C VAL A 122 -5.32 13.13 -18.84
N PRO A 123 -5.67 14.04 -19.75
CA PRO A 123 -6.86 14.86 -19.57
C PRO A 123 -8.14 14.01 -19.66
N GLY A 124 -9.12 14.26 -18.80
CA GLY A 124 -10.38 13.52 -18.83
C GLY A 124 -11.32 13.79 -17.66
N LYS A 125 -12.46 13.09 -17.66
CA LYS A 125 -13.37 13.03 -16.52
C LYS A 125 -13.04 11.81 -15.67
N TYR A 126 -13.00 12.01 -14.36
CA TYR A 126 -12.64 10.99 -13.41
C TYR A 126 -13.64 10.93 -12.26
N GLN A 127 -13.89 9.71 -11.78
CA GLN A 127 -14.54 9.46 -10.51
C GLN A 127 -13.46 9.31 -9.44
N LEU A 128 -13.46 10.24 -8.49
CA LEU A 128 -12.60 10.17 -7.32
C LEU A 128 -13.27 9.32 -6.24
N ARG A 129 -12.58 8.27 -5.81
CA ARG A 129 -13.08 7.28 -4.88
C ARG A 129 -12.19 7.13 -3.67
N LEU A 130 -12.77 6.75 -2.54
CA LEU A 130 -12.07 6.44 -1.29
C LEU A 130 -12.38 5.00 -0.88
N ALA A 131 -11.34 4.23 -0.57
CA ALA A 131 -11.45 2.89 -0.01
C ALA A 131 -11.49 2.93 1.52
N TYR A 132 -12.36 2.11 2.11
CA TYR A 132 -12.33 1.76 3.53
C TYR A 132 -13.06 0.45 3.79
N GLN A 133 -12.75 -0.21 4.90
CA GLN A 133 -13.49 -1.38 5.36
C GLN A 133 -14.49 -1.05 6.47
N PRO A 134 -15.78 -1.45 6.34
CA PRO A 134 -16.81 -1.12 7.31
C PRO A 134 -16.63 -1.90 8.61
N HIS A 135 -16.93 -1.25 9.74
CA HIS A 135 -17.01 -1.90 11.04
C HIS A 135 -17.86 -1.06 12.01
N GLU A 136 -18.50 -1.70 13.00
CA GLU A 136 -19.42 -1.03 13.94
C GLU A 136 -18.77 0.08 14.78
N ASN A 137 -17.46 0.00 15.01
CA ASN A 137 -16.71 1.02 15.76
C ASN A 137 -16.20 2.18 14.88
N ARG A 138 -16.52 2.18 13.58
CA ARG A 138 -16.09 3.24 12.66
C ARG A 138 -16.90 4.51 12.85
N GLY A 139 -16.31 5.63 12.45
CA GLY A 139 -16.95 6.93 12.46
C GLY A 139 -18.16 6.99 11.53
N THR A 140 -19.25 7.55 12.02
CA THR A 140 -20.48 7.77 11.22
C THR A 140 -20.44 9.11 10.48
N THR A 141 -19.54 10.00 10.88
CA THR A 141 -19.43 11.37 10.35
C THR A 141 -17.99 11.74 9.99
N VAL A 142 -17.23 10.80 9.43
CA VAL A 142 -15.82 11.03 9.06
C VAL A 142 -15.71 12.15 8.03
N PRO A 143 -15.06 13.29 8.33
CA PRO A 143 -14.89 14.36 7.36
C PRO A 143 -13.84 13.99 6.32
N VAL A 144 -14.20 14.20 5.07
CA VAL A 144 -13.33 14.06 3.91
C VAL A 144 -13.37 15.35 3.11
N THR A 145 -12.20 15.90 2.80
CA THR A 145 -12.05 17.10 1.98
C THR A 145 -11.38 16.73 0.67
N VAL A 146 -11.99 17.09 -0.45
CA VAL A 146 -11.46 16.93 -1.79
C VAL A 146 -11.06 18.30 -2.30
N ARG A 147 -9.82 18.46 -2.78
CA ARG A 147 -9.32 19.71 -3.36
C ARG A 147 -8.71 19.45 -4.74
N VAL A 148 -9.12 20.27 -5.70
CA VAL A 148 -8.57 20.31 -7.06
C VAL A 148 -8.31 21.77 -7.42
N GLY A 149 -7.04 22.17 -7.53
CA GLY A 149 -6.68 23.58 -7.64
C GLY A 149 -7.25 24.39 -6.47
N ASP A 150 -7.98 25.46 -6.78
CA ASP A 150 -8.63 26.33 -5.79
C ASP A 150 -10.03 25.84 -5.35
N VAL A 151 -10.53 24.76 -5.95
CA VAL A 151 -11.86 24.22 -5.64
C VAL A 151 -11.75 23.22 -4.51
N GLU A 152 -12.44 23.49 -3.41
CA GLU A 152 -12.58 22.59 -2.26
C GLU A 152 -14.02 22.08 -2.13
N LYS A 153 -14.19 20.77 -1.94
CA LYS A 153 -15.46 20.13 -1.63
C LYS A 153 -15.31 19.30 -0.36
N ARG A 154 -16.24 19.48 0.58
CA ARG A 154 -16.31 18.69 1.81
C ARG A 154 -17.40 17.64 1.71
N ALA A 155 -17.12 16.46 2.22
CA ALA A 155 -18.04 15.35 2.33
C ALA A 155 -17.92 14.74 3.74
N THR A 156 -18.99 14.08 4.15
CA THR A 156 -19.03 13.32 5.40
C THR A 156 -19.32 11.87 5.05
N VAL A 157 -18.49 10.96 5.54
CA VAL A 157 -18.56 9.54 5.23
C VAL A 157 -18.96 8.75 6.48
N ASN A 158 -20.00 7.93 6.34
CA ASN A 158 -20.34 6.93 7.36
C ASN A 158 -19.59 5.64 7.06
N MET A 159 -18.47 5.45 7.75
CA MET A 159 -17.58 4.30 7.56
C MET A 159 -18.09 3.01 8.25
N GLN A 160 -19.28 3.01 8.85
CA GLN A 160 -19.93 1.77 9.31
C GLN A 160 -20.68 1.06 8.18
N LYS A 161 -21.05 1.80 7.13
CA LYS A 161 -21.79 1.25 5.98
C LYS A 161 -20.83 0.62 4.99
N THR A 162 -21.22 -0.51 4.43
CA THR A 162 -20.50 -1.14 3.33
C THR A 162 -20.39 -0.16 2.15
N PRO A 163 -19.18 0.07 1.63
CA PRO A 163 -18.98 0.82 0.38
C PRO A 163 -19.79 0.19 -0.76
N PRO A 164 -20.48 0.99 -1.59
CA PRO A 164 -21.36 0.47 -2.64
C PRO A 164 -20.63 0.12 -3.95
N ILE A 165 -19.34 0.47 -4.07
CA ILE A 165 -18.50 0.11 -5.21
C ILE A 165 -17.62 -1.07 -4.78
N ASP A 166 -17.36 -1.99 -5.71
CA ASP A 166 -16.45 -3.12 -5.52
C ASP A 166 -15.11 -2.68 -4.93
N ASP A 167 -14.40 -3.63 -4.32
CA ASP A 167 -13.08 -3.41 -3.68
C ASP A 167 -13.09 -2.37 -2.54
N GLY A 168 -14.27 -2.12 -1.93
CA GLY A 168 -14.40 -1.28 -0.75
C GLY A 168 -14.44 0.21 -1.05
N PHE A 169 -14.77 0.62 -2.28
CA PHE A 169 -14.76 2.03 -2.68
C PHE A 169 -16.12 2.74 -2.47
N ILE A 170 -16.04 4.03 -2.10
CA ILE A 170 -17.14 5.00 -2.24
C ILE A 170 -16.76 6.08 -3.23
N SER A 171 -17.75 6.67 -3.92
CA SER A 171 -17.54 7.86 -4.76
C SER A 171 -17.58 9.13 -3.91
N LEU A 172 -16.53 9.95 -3.96
CA LEU A 172 -16.45 11.26 -3.30
C LEU A 172 -16.89 12.40 -4.22
N ALA A 173 -16.40 12.38 -5.46
CA ALA A 173 -16.66 13.41 -6.45
C ALA A 173 -16.41 12.93 -7.88
N THR A 174 -17.06 13.58 -8.82
CA THR A 174 -16.68 13.55 -10.24
C THR A 174 -15.92 14.83 -10.54
N VAL A 175 -14.73 14.70 -11.12
CA VAL A 175 -13.82 15.82 -11.42
C VAL A 175 -13.40 15.77 -12.89
N THR A 176 -13.23 16.94 -13.50
CA THR A 176 -12.59 17.04 -14.82
C THR A 176 -11.18 17.55 -14.59
N LEU A 177 -10.19 16.81 -15.08
CA LEU A 177 -8.77 17.07 -14.83
C LEU A 177 -8.02 17.16 -16.15
N GLY A 178 -7.07 18.08 -16.22
CA GLY A 178 -6.04 18.10 -17.25
C GLY A 178 -4.97 17.04 -16.99
N LYS A 179 -4.04 16.90 -17.95
CA LYS A 179 -2.85 16.08 -17.74
C LYS A 179 -2.05 16.66 -16.58
N ASP A 180 -1.59 15.77 -15.70
CA ASP A 180 -0.74 16.10 -14.56
C ASP A 180 -1.41 16.92 -13.44
N ASP A 181 -2.70 17.23 -13.56
CA ASP A 181 -3.48 17.84 -12.49
C ASP A 181 -3.54 16.91 -11.27
N VAL A 182 -3.48 17.51 -10.09
CA VAL A 182 -3.48 16.80 -8.80
C VAL A 182 -4.80 17.00 -8.09
N CYS A 183 -5.39 15.89 -7.68
CA CYS A 183 -6.51 15.85 -6.76
C CYS A 183 -6.01 15.45 -5.37
N MET A 184 -6.29 16.28 -4.38
CA MET A 184 -5.94 16.02 -2.99
C MET A 184 -7.18 15.54 -2.23
N VAL A 185 -7.03 14.46 -1.47
CA VAL A 185 -8.07 13.94 -0.58
C VAL A 185 -7.52 13.92 0.84
N THR A 186 -8.11 14.71 1.73
CA THR A 186 -7.75 14.77 3.14
C THR A 186 -8.84 14.14 4.00
N ILE A 187 -8.47 13.18 4.85
CA ILE A 187 -9.35 12.58 5.85
C ILE A 187 -8.89 13.07 7.23
N SER A 188 -9.84 13.52 8.05
CA SER A 188 -9.56 14.02 9.41
C SER A 188 -10.24 13.17 10.48
N THR A 189 -9.64 13.06 11.65
CA THR A 189 -10.31 12.47 12.82
C THR A 189 -11.17 13.44 13.60
N GLU A 190 -11.06 14.74 13.34
CA GLU A 190 -11.85 15.76 14.03
C GLU A 190 -13.33 15.66 13.65
N GLY A 191 -14.23 15.51 14.62
CA GLY A 191 -15.67 15.34 14.35
C GLY A 191 -16.07 14.01 13.67
N ALA A 192 -15.18 13.01 13.64
CA ALA A 192 -15.42 11.75 12.92
C ALA A 192 -16.52 10.83 13.52
N GLY A 193 -16.87 11.00 14.80
CA GLY A 193 -17.94 10.22 15.43
C GLY A 193 -17.60 8.74 15.65
N GLY A 194 -16.32 8.36 15.64
CA GLY A 194 -15.83 6.98 15.81
C GLY A 194 -14.42 6.81 15.24
N PHE A 195 -13.96 5.57 15.03
CA PHE A 195 -12.66 5.34 14.40
C PHE A 195 -12.67 5.70 12.92
N VAL A 196 -11.71 6.49 12.48
CA VAL A 196 -11.44 6.74 11.07
C VAL A 196 -10.63 5.59 10.51
N HIS A 197 -10.97 5.16 9.29
CA HIS A 197 -10.25 4.16 8.53
C HIS A 197 -9.77 4.81 7.22
N ALA A 198 -8.49 4.66 6.90
CA ALA A 198 -7.87 5.20 5.71
C ALA A 198 -7.04 4.11 5.05
N ASP A 199 -7.37 3.80 3.80
CA ASP A 199 -6.80 2.69 3.04
C ASP A 199 -6.19 3.23 1.74
N ALA A 200 -7.01 3.57 0.75
CA ALA A 200 -6.51 4.13 -0.51
C ALA A 200 -7.48 5.12 -1.15
N VAL A 201 -6.98 5.89 -2.10
CA VAL A 201 -7.78 6.74 -3.00
C VAL A 201 -7.57 6.27 -4.44
N GLN A 202 -8.66 6.21 -5.20
CA GLN A 202 -8.63 5.85 -6.61
C GLN A 202 -9.17 7.00 -7.46
N LEU A 203 -8.46 7.31 -8.54
CA LEU A 203 -8.88 8.17 -9.63
C LEU A 203 -9.23 7.28 -10.83
N ALA A 204 -10.49 6.86 -10.90
CA ALA A 204 -10.98 5.99 -11.97
C ALA A 204 -11.46 6.84 -13.16
N PRO A 205 -11.01 6.60 -14.40
CA PRO A 205 -11.57 7.27 -15.57
C PRO A 205 -13.06 6.94 -15.68
N ILE A 206 -13.86 7.94 -16.04
CA ILE A 206 -15.24 7.72 -16.45
C ILE A 206 -15.20 7.68 -17.96
N ASP A 207 -15.32 6.48 -18.54
CA ASP A 207 -15.48 6.36 -19.98
C ASP A 207 -16.72 7.15 -20.39
N SER A 208 -16.54 8.02 -21.38
CA SER A 208 -17.62 8.79 -21.98
C SER A 208 -18.31 7.96 -23.06
N ASP A 209 -18.81 6.78 -22.71
CA ASP A 209 -19.58 5.91 -23.59
C ASP A 209 -20.77 5.39 -22.74
N GLU A 210 -22.05 5.60 -23.00
CA GLU A 210 -22.85 6.11 -24.14
C GLU A 210 -23.94 7.10 -23.66
#